data_AF-A0ABD3K3R0-F1
#
_entry.id   AF-A0ABD3K3R0-F1
#
_cell.length_a   1.000
_cell.length_b   1.000
_cell.length_c   1.000
_cell.angle_alpha   90.00
_cell.angle_beta   90.00
_cell.angle_gamma   90.00
#
_symmetry.space_group_name_H-M   'P 1'
#
loop_
_entity.id
_entity.type
_entity.pdbx_description
1 polymer ?
#
loop_
_entity_poly.entity_id
_entity_poly.type
_entity_poly.pdbx_seq_one_letter_code
_entity_poly.pdbx_strand_id
1 'polypeptide(L)'
;MPVVVNLPVTSHFPQIKILVSFTRNLHLSSFLSPRHLYLHLREIKSISICCFSGVAMPTSSKTVVEYAKSNRSSCKKCFKTIDKNAVRLGLVNRDSRGFDMTSWHHMNCFPFESDSMSSTEAIKGFSLLQSSDQESLKGLLGSRKKTLEEIQERNEDEENEMEKYPKKRKIQERDDGAENEAKEGNAAKAQLALPEEENEVEITLSVSAIKDNYKDAKLSPKWKAFETIIFLERDEGLHDSSKIAAFDFDGCLVNTSVKRVGPDAWSLLYPSIPEKLRKLYDEGYKLVIFTNESNIERWKKKRQVAVDSKLGRLNGFIKLVNVPIQVFIACGVSKPTSGLAEDPYRKPKTGMWNVMAKYLNSGISIDMDKSFYVGDAAGRINDHSDADIKFAQAIGLKFHLPEEYFQE
;
A
#
# COMPACT_ATOMS: atom_id res chain seq x y z
N MET A 1 47.14 25.24 1.32
CA MET A 1 45.98 25.94 1.90
C MET A 1 44.72 25.35 1.29
N PRO A 2 43.65 25.06 2.05
CA PRO A 2 42.40 24.55 1.47
C PRO A 2 41.77 25.62 0.58
N VAL A 3 41.29 25.22 -0.60
CA VAL A 3 40.62 26.11 -1.55
C VAL A 3 39.11 25.92 -1.40
N VAL A 4 38.40 27.00 -1.09
CA VAL A 4 36.93 27.00 -1.00
C VAL A 4 36.39 27.28 -2.39
N VAL A 5 35.72 26.29 -3.00
CA VAL A 5 35.04 26.47 -4.30
C VAL A 5 33.56 26.70 -4.02
N ASN A 6 33.09 27.93 -4.27
CA ASN A 6 31.66 28.23 -4.25
C ASN A 6 31.06 27.89 -5.62
N LEU A 7 30.16 26.92 -5.68
CA LEU A 7 29.35 26.66 -6.85
C LEU A 7 28.11 27.57 -6.82
N PRO A 8 27.77 28.28 -7.91
CA PRO A 8 26.54 29.06 -7.95
C PRO A 8 25.34 28.12 -8.13
N VAL A 9 24.41 28.13 -7.18
CA VAL A 9 23.11 27.45 -7.29
C VAL A 9 22.00 28.46 -7.04
N THR A 10 21.03 28.46 -7.94
CA THR A 10 19.79 29.23 -7.88
C THR A 10 18.96 28.84 -6.66
N SER A 11 18.29 29.83 -6.08
CA SER A 11 17.63 29.81 -4.78
C SER A 11 16.64 28.66 -4.57
N HIS A 12 17.02 27.67 -3.74
CA HIS A 12 16.21 27.03 -2.68
C HIS A 12 16.89 25.78 -2.10
N PHE A 13 18.10 25.89 -1.53
CA PHE A 13 18.67 24.88 -0.62
C PHE A 13 19.71 25.55 0.32
N PRO A 14 19.97 25.04 1.53
CA PRO A 14 21.02 25.58 2.41
C PRO A 14 22.41 25.37 1.79
N GLN A 15 23.33 26.31 2.03
CA GLN A 15 24.68 26.31 1.44
C GLN A 15 25.46 25.03 1.79
N ILE A 16 25.78 24.21 0.80
CA ILE A 16 26.71 23.09 0.96
C ILE A 16 28.13 23.62 0.70
N LYS A 17 28.98 23.66 1.75
CA LYS A 17 30.41 23.95 1.60
C LYS A 17 31.19 22.65 1.53
N ILE A 18 31.86 22.40 0.41
CA ILE A 18 32.74 21.24 0.23
C ILE A 18 34.19 21.73 0.38
N LEU A 19 34.92 21.18 1.35
CA LEU A 19 36.33 21.49 1.57
C LEU A 19 37.17 20.42 0.84
N VAL A 20 37.99 20.83 -0.12
CA VAL A 20 38.90 19.92 -0.85
C VAL A 20 40.34 20.34 -0.57
N SER A 21 41.16 19.39 -0.09
CA SER A 21 42.59 19.60 0.16
C SER A 21 43.44 18.91 -0.91
N PHE A 22 44.41 19.62 -1.46
CA PHE A 22 45.39 19.10 -2.42
C PHE A 22 46.79 19.04 -1.79
N THR A 23 47.62 18.08 -2.20
CA THR A 23 48.93 17.81 -1.59
C THR A 23 50.10 18.63 -2.12
N ARG A 24 49.92 19.48 -3.14
CA ARG A 24 50.97 20.41 -3.61
C ARG A 24 50.42 21.78 -4.00
N ASN A 25 51.21 22.82 -3.72
CA ASN A 25 50.94 24.21 -4.11
C ASN A 25 50.91 24.31 -5.64
N LEU A 26 49.73 24.49 -6.22
CA LEU A 26 49.54 24.89 -7.61
C LEU A 26 49.22 26.38 -7.63
N HIS A 27 50.11 27.17 -8.25
CA HIS A 27 49.90 28.58 -8.52
C HIS A 27 48.91 28.69 -9.69
N LEU A 28 47.66 29.08 -9.44
CA LEU A 28 46.69 29.34 -10.52
C LEU A 28 46.79 30.79 -10.98
N SER A 29 47.41 31.03 -12.14
CA SER A 29 47.09 32.19 -12.96
C SER A 29 45.82 31.90 -13.77
N SER A 30 45.04 32.95 -13.93
CA SER A 30 43.65 33.01 -14.41
C SER A 30 43.36 32.38 -15.78
N PHE A 31 42.10 31.91 -15.92
CA PHE A 31 41.36 31.53 -17.13
C PHE A 31 41.73 30.20 -17.81
N LEU A 32 40.97 29.12 -17.52
CA LEU A 32 40.79 28.00 -18.47
C LEU A 32 39.37 27.41 -18.39
N SER A 33 38.87 27.02 -19.56
CA SER A 33 37.46 26.72 -19.90
C SER A 33 36.98 25.32 -19.48
N PRO A 34 35.65 25.03 -19.53
CA PRO A 34 35.02 23.83 -18.94
C PRO A 34 35.47 22.46 -19.48
N ARG A 35 36.31 22.41 -20.53
CA ARG A 35 36.77 21.15 -21.14
C ARG A 35 38.05 20.56 -20.52
N HIS A 36 38.73 21.26 -19.61
CA HIS A 36 39.92 20.74 -18.92
C HIS A 36 39.64 20.06 -17.56
N LEU A 37 38.40 20.10 -17.06
CA LEU A 37 38.06 19.46 -15.78
C LEU A 37 37.91 17.92 -15.85
N TYR A 38 37.98 17.33 -17.04
CA TYR A 38 37.67 15.91 -17.25
C TYR A 38 38.88 14.96 -17.16
N LEU A 39 40.10 15.44 -16.86
CA LEU A 39 41.31 14.60 -16.88
C LEU A 39 42.10 14.47 -15.58
N HIS A 40 41.58 14.91 -14.42
CA HIS A 40 42.26 14.70 -13.14
C HIS A 40 41.37 14.19 -11.99
N LEU A 41 40.34 13.39 -12.30
CA LEU A 41 39.53 12.67 -11.31
C LEU A 41 39.93 11.19 -11.18
N ARG A 42 41.23 10.90 -11.11
CA ARG A 42 41.73 9.55 -10.79
C ARG A 42 42.50 9.43 -9.47
N GLU A 43 42.60 10.49 -8.67
CA GLU A 43 43.24 10.40 -7.34
C GLU A 43 42.48 11.18 -6.25
N ILE A 44 41.20 10.89 -6.06
CA ILE A 44 40.46 11.26 -4.85
C ILE A 44 40.38 10.03 -3.96
N LYS A 45 41.14 9.99 -2.86
CA LYS A 45 41.14 8.84 -1.93
C LYS A 45 40.08 8.93 -0.82
N SER A 46 39.53 10.12 -0.51
CA SER A 46 38.40 10.23 0.43
C SER A 46 37.67 11.55 0.31
N ILE A 47 36.34 11.51 0.33
CA ILE A 47 35.46 12.67 0.51
C ILE A 47 34.84 12.53 1.89
N SER A 48 35.08 13.48 2.79
CA SER A 48 34.41 13.53 4.10
C SER A 48 33.31 14.58 4.06
N ILE A 49 32.06 14.13 4.17
CA ILE A 49 30.88 15.00 4.25
C ILE A 49 30.56 15.17 5.74
N CYS A 50 30.91 16.32 6.31
CA CYS A 50 30.45 16.69 7.65
C CYS A 50 29.05 17.30 7.54
N CYS A 51 28.01 16.52 7.84
CA CYS A 51 26.68 17.05 8.08
C CYS A 51 26.64 17.72 9.45
N PHE A 52 26.45 19.04 9.49
CA PHE A 52 25.99 19.69 10.71
C PHE A 52 24.56 19.21 10.99
N SER A 53 24.39 18.46 12.06
CA SER A 53 23.10 18.08 12.63
C SER A 53 22.37 19.34 13.09
N GLY A 54 21.51 19.88 12.23
CA GLY A 54 20.47 20.81 12.64
C GLY A 54 19.48 20.04 13.51
N VAL A 55 19.47 20.32 14.81
CA VAL A 55 18.46 19.85 15.75
C VAL A 55 17.09 20.30 15.23
N ALA A 56 16.22 19.35 14.87
CA ALA A 56 14.84 19.64 14.49
C ALA A 56 14.08 20.16 15.72
N MET A 57 13.59 21.40 15.63
CA MET A 57 12.67 21.96 16.63
C MET A 57 11.28 21.34 16.45
N PRO A 58 10.61 20.91 17.53
CA PRO A 58 9.26 20.35 17.44
C PRO A 58 8.26 21.43 17.05
N THR A 59 7.52 21.22 15.97
CA THR A 59 6.38 22.05 15.60
C THR A 59 5.24 21.78 16.59
N SER A 60 4.99 22.70 17.51
CA SER A 60 3.86 22.66 18.46
C SER A 60 2.52 22.56 17.70
N SER A 61 1.97 21.35 17.58
CA SER A 61 0.59 21.12 17.14
C SER A 61 -0.36 21.55 18.28
N LYS A 62 -1.34 22.41 17.96
CA LYS A 62 -2.34 22.85 18.96
C LYS A 62 -3.64 22.08 18.76
N THR A 63 -4.11 21.42 19.82
CA THR A 63 -5.40 20.70 19.81
C THR A 63 -6.56 21.65 20.11
N VAL A 64 -7.63 21.56 19.32
CA VAL A 64 -8.87 22.33 19.49
C VAL A 64 -10.08 21.40 19.50
N VAL A 65 -11.15 21.78 20.20
CA VAL A 65 -12.43 21.06 20.19
C VAL A 65 -13.59 22.03 20.03
N GLU A 66 -14.56 21.67 19.19
CA GLU A 66 -15.80 22.44 19.01
C GLU A 66 -16.94 21.57 18.46
N TYR A 67 -18.16 22.09 18.50
CA TYR A 67 -19.27 21.56 17.71
C TYR A 67 -19.12 21.95 16.23
N ALA A 68 -19.37 21.01 15.34
CA ALA A 68 -19.30 21.25 13.91
C ALA A 68 -20.34 22.28 13.46
N LYS A 69 -19.88 23.45 13.02
CA LYS A 69 -20.76 24.55 12.56
C LYS A 69 -21.61 24.19 11.33
N SER A 70 -21.15 23.21 10.54
CA SER A 70 -21.84 22.65 9.37
C SER A 70 -21.34 21.24 9.09
N ASN A 71 -22.01 20.52 8.19
CA ASN A 71 -21.62 19.20 7.70
C ASN A 71 -20.55 19.23 6.58
N ARG A 72 -19.77 20.32 6.47
CA ARG A 72 -18.74 20.47 5.42
C ARG A 72 -17.39 19.88 5.79
N SER A 73 -17.16 19.52 7.06
CA SER A 73 -15.93 18.87 7.50
C SER A 73 -16.04 17.35 7.41
N SER A 74 -14.98 16.72 6.94
CA SER A 74 -14.80 15.27 6.99
C SER A 74 -13.74 14.89 8.02
N CYS A 75 -13.96 13.78 8.72
CA CYS A 75 -13.01 13.23 9.66
C CYS A 75 -11.79 12.68 8.94
N LYS A 76 -10.58 13.05 9.37
CA LYS A 76 -9.32 12.62 8.72
C LYS A 76 -8.94 11.17 8.97
N LYS A 77 -9.55 10.48 9.95
CA LYS A 77 -9.31 9.05 10.21
C LYS A 77 -10.27 8.13 9.45
N CYS A 78 -11.59 8.37 9.58
CA CYS A 78 -12.59 7.47 9.00
C CYS A 78 -13.20 7.98 7.69
N PHE A 79 -12.81 9.18 7.24
CA PHE A 79 -13.25 9.87 6.02
C PHE A 79 -14.76 10.15 5.91
N LYS A 80 -15.55 9.80 6.94
CA LYS A 80 -16.98 10.12 7.01
C LYS A 80 -17.18 11.61 7.33
N THR A 81 -18.30 12.15 6.85
CA THR A 81 -18.75 13.49 7.18
C THR A 81 -18.96 13.62 8.69
N ILE A 82 -18.61 14.78 9.24
CA ILE A 82 -18.93 15.16 10.61
C ILE A 82 -20.20 15.99 10.55
N ASP A 83 -21.28 15.48 11.14
CA ASP A 83 -22.59 16.13 11.09
C ASP A 83 -22.60 17.48 11.79
N LYS A 84 -23.48 18.39 11.35
CA LYS A 84 -23.68 19.68 12.00
C LYS A 84 -24.06 19.44 13.47
N ASN A 85 -23.47 20.22 14.37
CA ASN A 85 -23.58 20.13 15.82
C ASN A 85 -22.98 18.86 16.45
N ALA A 86 -22.28 18.00 15.70
CA ALA A 86 -21.51 16.92 16.31
C ALA A 86 -20.18 17.45 16.89
N VAL A 87 -19.73 16.89 18.03
CA VAL A 87 -18.42 17.22 18.62
C VAL A 87 -17.30 16.73 17.71
N ARG A 88 -16.34 17.61 17.41
CA ARG A 88 -15.15 17.28 16.63
C ARG A 88 -13.88 17.84 17.27
N LEU A 89 -12.79 17.09 17.15
CA LEU A 89 -11.46 17.50 17.60
C LEU A 89 -10.58 17.83 16.40
N GLY A 90 -9.82 18.91 16.50
CA GLY A 90 -8.96 19.44 15.46
C GLY A 90 -7.50 19.48 15.88
N LEU A 91 -6.60 19.02 15.02
CA LEU A 91 -5.17 19.30 15.11
C LEU A 91 -4.86 20.51 14.23
N VAL A 92 -4.37 21.60 14.83
CA VAL A 92 -3.97 22.80 14.11
C VAL A 92 -2.49 22.71 13.77
N ASN A 93 -2.20 22.66 12.47
CA ASN A 93 -0.86 22.67 11.92
C ASN A 93 -0.66 23.94 11.08
N ARG A 94 0.53 24.53 11.13
CA ARG A 94 0.90 25.67 10.27
C ARG A 94 1.41 25.18 8.93
N ASP A 95 0.85 25.69 7.84
CA ASP A 95 1.37 25.44 6.50
C ASP A 95 2.67 26.22 6.25
N SER A 96 3.40 25.84 5.19
CA SER A 96 4.66 26.50 4.80
C SER A 96 4.51 27.97 4.39
N ARG A 97 3.28 28.47 4.27
CA ARG A 97 2.93 29.86 3.98
C ARG A 97 2.47 30.61 5.23
N GLY A 98 2.49 29.96 6.41
CA GLY A 98 2.13 30.54 7.70
C GLY A 98 0.63 30.51 8.04
N PHE A 99 -0.21 29.83 7.26
CA PHE A 99 -1.64 29.70 7.54
C PHE A 99 -1.93 28.48 8.44
N ASP A 100 -2.82 28.67 9.41
CA ASP A 100 -3.29 27.59 10.28
C ASP A 100 -4.29 26.70 9.51
N MET A 101 -3.96 25.41 9.38
CA MET A 101 -4.82 24.38 8.81
C MET A 101 -5.27 23.42 9.91
N THR A 102 -6.58 23.25 10.07
CA THR A 102 -7.15 22.36 11.09
C THR A 102 -7.58 21.02 10.50
N SER A 103 -6.98 19.95 10.98
CA SER A 103 -7.35 18.57 10.65
C SER A 103 -8.41 18.05 11.62
N TRP A 104 -9.66 18.01 11.17
CA TRP A 104 -10.83 17.61 11.98
C TRP A 104 -11.00 16.08 12.07
N HIS A 105 -11.45 15.60 13.23
CA HIS A 105 -11.74 14.20 13.53
C HIS A 105 -13.03 14.08 14.35
N HIS A 106 -13.75 12.96 14.23
CA HIS A 106 -14.79 12.60 15.21
C HIS A 106 -14.15 12.33 16.58
N MET A 107 -14.95 12.43 17.65
CA MET A 107 -14.53 12.18 19.04
C MET A 107 -13.76 10.85 19.19
N ASN A 108 -14.30 9.74 18.67
CA ASN A 108 -13.68 8.41 18.75
C ASN A 108 -12.52 8.20 17.76
N CYS A 109 -12.37 9.12 16.82
CA CYS A 109 -11.42 9.01 15.72
C CYS A 109 -10.16 9.84 15.94
N PHE A 110 -10.10 10.66 16.98
CA PHE A 110 -8.99 11.54 17.23
C PHE A 110 -7.74 10.75 17.69
N PRO A 111 -6.55 11.01 17.13
CA PRO A 111 -5.30 10.39 17.56
C PRO A 111 -4.81 11.10 18.82
N PHE A 112 -5.15 10.55 19.99
CA PHE A 112 -4.57 11.01 21.24
C PHE A 112 -3.14 10.46 21.33
N GLU A 113 -2.15 11.31 21.10
CA GLU A 113 -0.75 10.95 21.34
C GLU A 113 -0.54 10.75 22.85
N SER A 114 0.10 9.64 23.22
CA SER A 114 0.25 9.21 24.61
C SER A 114 1.13 10.14 25.47
N ASP A 115 1.96 10.99 24.87
CA ASP A 115 2.98 11.75 25.60
C ASP A 115 2.83 13.28 25.59
N SER A 116 1.75 13.87 25.04
CA SER A 116 1.62 15.34 24.95
C SER A 116 0.33 15.97 25.51
N MET A 117 -0.54 15.22 26.20
CA MET A 117 -1.79 15.76 26.74
C MET A 117 -1.90 15.58 28.26
N SER A 118 -1.36 16.54 29.02
CA SER A 118 -1.38 16.53 30.47
C SER A 118 -2.71 16.94 31.12
N SER A 119 -3.75 17.33 30.37
CA SER A 119 -5.11 17.51 30.90
C SER A 119 -6.11 17.82 29.78
N THR A 120 -7.30 17.21 29.82
CA THR A 120 -8.42 17.50 28.90
C THR A 120 -8.87 18.95 28.91
N GLU A 121 -8.69 19.59 30.06
CA GLU A 121 -9.06 20.97 30.33
C GLU A 121 -8.13 21.96 29.60
N ALA A 122 -6.94 21.52 29.16
CA ALA A 122 -6.02 22.32 28.36
C ALA A 122 -6.41 22.40 26.87
N ILE A 123 -7.41 21.62 26.42
CA ILE A 123 -7.86 21.65 25.04
C ILE A 123 -8.66 22.93 24.80
N LYS A 124 -8.22 23.73 23.82
CA LYS A 124 -8.91 24.97 23.44
C LYS A 124 -10.32 24.66 22.95
N GLY A 125 -11.33 25.20 23.64
CA GLY A 125 -12.75 25.02 23.33
C GLY A 125 -13.46 23.95 24.17
N PHE A 126 -12.76 23.25 25.07
CA PHE A 126 -13.36 22.22 25.92
C PHE A 126 -14.46 22.77 26.84
N SER A 127 -14.22 23.93 27.46
CA SER A 127 -15.19 24.60 28.34
C SER A 127 -16.47 25.07 27.65
N LEU A 128 -16.50 25.10 26.31
CA LEU A 128 -17.67 25.49 25.52
C LEU A 128 -18.57 24.30 25.15
N LEU A 129 -18.15 23.06 25.45
CA LEU A 129 -18.97 21.87 25.25
C LEU A 129 -20.01 21.72 26.36
N GLN A 130 -21.12 21.04 26.07
CA GLN A 130 -22.10 20.65 27.09
C GLN A 130 -21.48 19.67 28.10
N SER A 131 -21.93 19.70 29.36
CA SER A 131 -21.37 18.88 30.45
C SER A 131 -21.37 17.38 30.12
N SER A 132 -22.40 16.87 29.44
CA SER A 132 -22.48 15.47 29.01
C SER A 132 -21.38 15.09 27.98
N ASP A 133 -21.05 16.00 27.07
CA ASP A 133 -20.02 15.79 26.07
C ASP A 133 -18.60 15.97 26.65
N GLN A 134 -18.45 16.84 27.65
CA GLN A 134 -17.22 16.97 28.43
C GLN A 134 -16.92 15.67 29.18
N GLU A 135 -17.91 15.07 29.85
CA GLU A 135 -17.78 13.78 30.54
C GLU A 135 -17.47 12.65 29.57
N SER A 136 -18.14 12.61 28.41
CA SER A 136 -17.89 11.62 27.37
C SER A 136 -16.44 11.67 26.86
N LEU A 137 -15.91 12.89 26.65
CA LEU A 137 -14.54 13.09 26.19
C LEU A 137 -13.51 12.72 27.28
N LYS A 138 -13.78 13.05 28.55
CA LYS A 138 -12.93 12.63 29.68
C LYS A 138 -12.92 11.11 29.86
N GLY A 139 -14.09 10.47 29.75
CA GLY A 139 -14.24 9.01 29.86
C GLY A 139 -13.46 8.27 28.77
N LEU A 140 -13.54 8.72 27.51
CA LEU A 140 -12.79 8.12 26.40
C LEU A 140 -11.27 8.19 26.57
N LEU A 141 -10.78 9.23 27.23
CA LEU A 141 -9.36 9.40 27.54
C LEU A 141 -8.93 8.58 28.75
N GLY A 142 -9.77 8.49 29.78
CA GLY A 142 -9.54 7.64 30.96
C GLY A 142 -9.49 6.15 30.63
N SER A 143 -10.46 5.63 29.87
CA SER A 143 -10.52 4.22 29.50
C SER A 143 -9.32 3.76 28.67
N ARG A 144 -8.76 4.65 27.83
CA ARG A 144 -7.59 4.36 27.00
C ARG A 144 -6.27 4.34 27.78
N LYS A 145 -6.13 5.17 28.81
CA LYS A 145 -4.97 5.14 29.72
C LYS A 145 -4.91 3.81 30.49
N LYS A 146 -6.06 3.39 31.03
CA LYS A 146 -6.17 2.13 31.77
C LYS A 146 -5.81 0.90 30.93
N THR A 147 -6.25 0.86 29.66
CA THR A 147 -5.87 -0.23 28.74
C THR A 147 -4.38 -0.24 28.36
N LEU A 148 -3.67 0.89 28.45
CA LEU A 148 -2.24 0.96 28.13
C LEU A 148 -1.38 0.62 29.36
N GLU A 149 -1.80 1.02 30.55
CA GLU A 149 -1.19 0.64 31.83
C GLU A 149 -1.30 -0.90 32.06
N GLU A 150 -2.46 -1.50 31.76
CA GLU A 150 -2.68 -2.96 31.82
C GLU A 150 -1.88 -3.78 30.76
N ILE A 151 -1.32 -3.10 29.74
CA ILE A 151 -0.43 -3.71 28.74
C ILE A 151 1.03 -3.56 29.16
N GLN A 152 1.41 -2.47 29.84
CA GLN A 152 2.76 -2.29 30.37
C GLN A 152 3.06 -3.23 31.54
N GLU A 153 2.13 -3.42 32.48
CA GLU A 153 2.30 -4.35 33.60
C GLU A 153 2.47 -5.81 33.13
N ARG A 154 1.80 -6.20 32.04
CA ARG A 154 1.95 -7.54 31.44
C ARG A 154 3.31 -7.79 30.78
N ASN A 155 3.96 -6.74 30.27
CA ASN A 155 5.27 -6.85 29.63
C ASN A 155 6.41 -6.92 30.65
N GLU A 156 6.24 -6.34 31.85
CA GLU A 156 7.23 -6.43 32.94
C GLU A 156 7.20 -7.79 33.67
N ASP A 157 6.07 -8.49 33.64
CA ASP A 157 5.93 -9.85 34.19
C ASP A 157 6.58 -10.93 33.29
N GLU A 158 6.54 -10.76 31.96
CA GLU A 158 7.14 -11.71 30.99
C GLU A 158 8.68 -11.61 30.92
N GLU A 159 9.28 -10.44 31.20
CA GLU A 159 10.74 -10.29 31.24
C GLU A 159 11.37 -10.87 32.53
N ASN A 160 10.61 -11.02 33.61
CA ASN A 160 11.11 -11.56 34.89
C ASN A 160 11.12 -13.10 35.00
N GLU A 161 10.43 -13.82 34.11
CA GLU A 161 10.38 -15.30 34.12
C GLU A 161 11.52 -15.97 33.31
N MET A 162 12.28 -15.22 32.51
CA MET A 162 13.34 -15.76 31.62
C MET A 162 14.76 -15.75 32.22
N GLU A 163 14.93 -15.51 33.53
CA GLU A 163 16.21 -15.65 34.24
C GLU A 163 16.18 -16.73 35.32
N LYS A 164 16.00 -18.00 34.93
CA LYS A 164 16.31 -19.12 35.84
C LYS A 164 16.73 -20.40 35.11
N TYR A 165 18.06 -20.56 35.01
CA TYR A 165 18.89 -21.79 35.08
C TYR A 165 19.96 -21.96 33.98
N PRO A 166 21.17 -22.45 34.34
CA PRO A 166 22.37 -22.29 33.52
C PRO A 166 22.74 -23.51 32.66
N LYS A 167 23.55 -23.22 31.63
CA LYS A 167 24.20 -24.16 30.70
C LYS A 167 25.00 -25.27 31.40
N LYS A 168 24.80 -26.53 30.97
CA LYS A 168 25.90 -27.51 30.84
C LYS A 168 25.67 -28.45 29.66
N ARG A 169 26.71 -28.55 28.82
CA ARG A 169 26.86 -29.39 27.63
C ARG A 169 26.99 -30.88 28.00
N LYS A 170 26.52 -31.79 27.12
CA LYS A 170 27.37 -32.84 26.51
C LYS A 170 26.66 -33.57 25.36
N ILE A 171 27.45 -33.83 24.32
CA ILE A 171 27.20 -34.60 23.11
C ILE A 171 27.24 -36.09 23.44
N GLN A 172 26.37 -36.92 22.84
CA GLN A 172 26.75 -38.27 22.39
C GLN A 172 25.81 -38.82 21.31
N GLU A 173 26.42 -39.41 20.29
CA GLU A 173 25.89 -39.95 19.03
C GLU A 173 25.31 -41.39 19.14
N ARG A 174 24.81 -41.87 17.98
CA ARG A 174 24.48 -43.25 17.49
C ARG A 174 22.97 -43.50 17.37
N ASP A 175 22.38 -43.66 16.19
CA ASP A 175 22.57 -44.56 15.02
C ASP A 175 21.89 -45.93 15.18
N ASP A 176 21.40 -46.41 14.02
CA ASP A 176 20.81 -47.69 13.64
C ASP A 176 19.27 -47.83 13.64
N GLY A 177 18.76 -48.23 12.47
CA GLY A 177 17.35 -48.43 12.17
C GLY A 177 16.92 -49.90 12.03
N ALA A 178 15.98 -50.10 11.09
CA ALA A 178 15.37 -51.35 10.58
C ALA A 178 14.00 -51.78 11.17
N GLU A 179 12.97 -51.60 10.32
CA GLU A 179 12.01 -52.59 9.81
C GLU A 179 11.50 -53.74 10.73
N ASN A 180 10.17 -53.89 10.91
CA ASN A 180 9.29 -54.68 10.02
C ASN A 180 7.90 -55.01 10.63
N GLU A 181 6.92 -55.02 9.72
CA GLU A 181 5.78 -55.94 9.57
C GLU A 181 4.47 -55.86 10.42
N ALA A 182 3.40 -55.99 9.64
CA ALA A 182 1.97 -55.95 9.91
C ALA A 182 1.41 -57.06 10.83
N LYS A 183 0.21 -56.80 11.40
CA LYS A 183 -0.97 -57.66 11.28
C LYS A 183 -2.27 -56.98 11.74
N GLU A 184 -3.37 -57.52 11.22
CA GLU A 184 -4.71 -56.96 11.02
C GLU A 184 -5.59 -56.79 12.27
N GLY A 185 -6.49 -55.80 12.16
CA GLY A 185 -7.93 -55.99 12.39
C GLY A 185 -8.48 -55.80 13.81
N ASN A 186 -9.21 -54.71 14.07
CA ASN A 186 -10.68 -54.69 13.99
C ASN A 186 -11.27 -53.29 14.32
N ALA A 187 -12.44 -53.03 13.73
CA ALA A 187 -13.11 -51.74 13.62
C ALA A 187 -13.71 -51.18 14.93
N ALA A 188 -13.65 -49.84 15.10
CA ALA A 188 -14.77 -49.02 15.60
C ALA A 188 -14.53 -47.51 15.37
N LYS A 189 -15.47 -46.90 14.64
CA LYS A 189 -15.77 -45.48 14.44
C LYS A 189 -15.27 -44.48 15.51
N ALA A 190 -14.53 -43.48 15.07
CA ALA A 190 -14.71 -42.08 15.49
C ALA A 190 -14.15 -41.15 14.39
N GLN A 191 -15.02 -40.39 13.74
CA GLN A 191 -14.67 -39.43 12.69
C GLN A 191 -13.78 -38.32 13.26
N LEU A 192 -12.55 -38.21 12.74
CA LEU A 192 -11.82 -36.96 12.71
C LEU A 192 -12.44 -36.07 11.64
N ALA A 193 -12.92 -34.89 12.04
CA ALA A 193 -13.37 -33.86 11.12
C ALA A 193 -12.15 -33.32 10.35
N LEU A 194 -12.20 -33.50 9.03
CA LEU A 194 -11.33 -32.82 8.06
C LEU A 194 -11.73 -31.33 7.96
N PRO A 195 -10.81 -30.45 7.55
CA PRO A 195 -11.09 -29.02 7.42
C PRO A 195 -12.17 -28.78 6.37
N GLU A 196 -13.03 -27.81 6.66
CA GLU A 196 -14.14 -27.38 5.83
C GLU A 196 -13.66 -26.95 4.44
N GLU A 197 -14.13 -27.65 3.38
CA GLU A 197 -13.99 -27.19 2.01
C GLU A 197 -14.79 -25.88 1.84
N GLU A 198 -14.08 -24.79 1.59
CA GLU A 198 -14.70 -23.55 1.14
C GLU A 198 -15.35 -23.81 -0.23
N ASN A 199 -16.66 -23.55 -0.34
CA ASN A 199 -17.42 -23.59 -1.59
C ASN A 199 -16.71 -22.77 -2.68
N GLU A 200 -15.93 -23.42 -3.55
CA GLU A 200 -15.46 -22.81 -4.78
C GLU A 200 -16.66 -22.55 -5.68
N VAL A 201 -16.99 -21.28 -5.88
CA VAL A 201 -17.99 -20.88 -6.87
C VAL A 201 -17.42 -21.23 -8.24
N GLU A 202 -18.00 -22.21 -8.91
CA GLU A 202 -17.54 -22.66 -10.24
C GLU A 202 -17.82 -21.58 -11.30
N ILE A 203 -16.81 -20.74 -11.57
CA ILE A 203 -16.88 -19.69 -12.59
C ILE A 203 -16.72 -20.35 -13.97
N THR A 204 -17.72 -20.17 -14.84
CA THR A 204 -17.70 -20.63 -16.23
C THR A 204 -17.77 -19.47 -17.21
N LEU A 205 -16.62 -19.11 -17.80
CA LEU A 205 -16.56 -18.07 -18.85
C LEU A 205 -17.07 -18.64 -20.18
N SER A 206 -18.27 -18.26 -20.59
CA SER A 206 -18.79 -18.53 -21.94
C SER A 206 -18.53 -17.34 -22.85
N VAL A 207 -18.08 -17.59 -24.09
CA VAL A 207 -17.89 -16.54 -25.11
C VAL A 207 -19.17 -15.76 -25.36
N SER A 208 -20.34 -16.40 -25.29
CA SER A 208 -21.65 -15.74 -25.44
C SER A 208 -22.01 -14.80 -24.30
N ALA A 209 -21.37 -14.94 -23.13
CA ALA A 209 -21.59 -14.08 -21.96
C ALA A 209 -20.69 -12.84 -21.96
N ILE A 210 -19.69 -12.78 -22.84
CA ILE A 210 -18.78 -11.64 -23.00
C ILE A 210 -19.49 -10.52 -23.73
N LYS A 211 -19.37 -9.29 -23.22
CA LYS A 211 -20.05 -8.10 -23.73
C LYS A 211 -19.06 -6.98 -24.05
N ASP A 212 -19.40 -6.14 -25.02
CA ASP A 212 -18.66 -4.91 -25.36
C ASP A 212 -19.05 -3.70 -24.50
N ASN A 213 -20.01 -3.90 -23.59
CA ASN A 213 -20.52 -2.90 -22.68
C ASN A 213 -20.59 -3.48 -21.25
N TYR A 214 -20.22 -2.66 -20.27
CA TYR A 214 -20.46 -2.97 -18.87
C TYR A 214 -21.74 -2.26 -18.42
N LYS A 215 -22.84 -3.01 -18.35
CA LYS A 215 -24.18 -2.48 -18.08
C LYS A 215 -24.55 -1.42 -19.13
N ASP A 216 -24.78 -0.17 -18.71
CA ASP A 216 -25.09 0.97 -19.59
C ASP A 216 -23.84 1.73 -20.07
N ALA A 217 -22.64 1.34 -19.65
CA ALA A 217 -21.40 1.97 -20.07
C ALA A 217 -20.77 1.25 -21.27
N LYS A 218 -20.43 2.01 -22.31
CA LYS A 218 -19.72 1.53 -23.49
C LYS A 218 -18.23 1.37 -23.15
N LEU A 219 -17.64 0.25 -23.54
CA LEU A 219 -16.21 0.02 -23.42
C LEU A 219 -15.48 0.42 -24.71
N SER A 220 -14.22 0.85 -24.57
CA SER A 220 -13.33 1.06 -25.72
C SER A 220 -13.00 -0.29 -26.40
N PRO A 221 -12.54 -0.30 -27.67
CA PRO A 221 -12.11 -1.52 -28.34
C PRO A 221 -11.11 -2.34 -27.49
N LYS A 222 -11.16 -3.67 -27.62
CA LYS A 222 -10.43 -4.68 -26.80
C LYS A 222 -10.88 -4.81 -25.34
N TRP A 223 -11.60 -3.86 -24.78
CA TRP A 223 -12.14 -4.01 -23.43
C TRP A 223 -13.46 -4.74 -23.48
N LYS A 224 -13.57 -5.79 -22.65
CA LYS A 224 -14.72 -6.67 -22.58
C LYS A 224 -15.26 -6.72 -21.16
N ALA A 225 -16.54 -7.01 -21.02
CA ALA A 225 -17.21 -7.24 -19.75
C ALA A 225 -17.69 -8.69 -19.65
N PHE A 226 -17.56 -9.27 -18.46
CA PHE A 226 -18.15 -10.55 -18.09
C PHE A 226 -18.64 -10.43 -16.65
N GLU A 227 -19.91 -10.73 -16.41
CA GLU A 227 -20.54 -10.56 -15.08
C GLU A 227 -20.24 -9.19 -14.45
N THR A 228 -19.47 -9.16 -13.34
CA THR A 228 -19.06 -7.97 -12.60
C THR A 228 -17.63 -7.54 -12.88
N ILE A 229 -16.92 -8.16 -13.84
CA ILE A 229 -15.58 -7.77 -14.26
C ILE A 229 -15.57 -7.07 -15.62
N ILE A 230 -14.62 -6.14 -15.76
CA ILE A 230 -14.16 -5.63 -17.04
C ILE A 230 -12.73 -6.13 -17.22
N PHE A 231 -12.37 -6.64 -18.40
CA PHE A 231 -11.03 -7.11 -18.67
C PHE A 231 -10.54 -6.65 -20.05
N LEU A 232 -9.23 -6.54 -20.18
CA LEU A 232 -8.57 -6.25 -21.46
C LEU A 232 -8.36 -7.58 -22.19
N GLU A 233 -9.01 -7.72 -23.34
CA GLU A 233 -8.80 -8.82 -24.26
C GLU A 233 -7.35 -8.85 -24.75
N ARG A 234 -6.88 -10.03 -25.16
CA ARG A 234 -5.47 -10.26 -25.51
C ARG A 234 -4.96 -9.19 -26.47
N ASP A 235 -3.86 -8.55 -26.08
CA ASP A 235 -3.15 -7.65 -26.98
C ASP A 235 -2.21 -8.46 -27.89
N GLU A 236 -1.87 -7.89 -29.04
CA GLU A 236 -0.85 -8.48 -29.91
C GLU A 236 0.47 -8.57 -29.14
N GLY A 237 1.09 -9.75 -29.17
CA GLY A 237 2.31 -10.04 -28.40
C GLY A 237 2.08 -10.46 -26.96
N LEU A 238 0.86 -10.44 -26.41
CA LEU A 238 0.63 -11.03 -25.09
C LEU A 238 0.87 -12.55 -25.14
N HIS A 239 1.90 -13.02 -24.43
CA HIS A 239 2.22 -14.43 -24.32
C HIS A 239 1.63 -15.04 -23.04
N ASP A 240 0.96 -16.18 -23.19
CA ASP A 240 0.62 -17.01 -22.03
C ASP A 240 1.89 -17.63 -21.45
N SER A 241 1.91 -17.84 -20.14
CA SER A 241 3.11 -18.29 -19.44
C SER A 241 2.77 -19.12 -18.22
N SER A 242 3.69 -19.99 -17.83
CA SER A 242 3.67 -20.63 -16.51
C SER A 242 4.13 -19.68 -15.41
N LYS A 243 4.79 -18.57 -15.73
CA LYS A 243 5.25 -17.57 -14.76
C LYS A 243 4.37 -16.33 -14.82
N ILE A 244 3.67 -16.02 -13.72
CA ILE A 244 2.77 -14.87 -13.63
C ILE A 244 3.38 -13.83 -12.67
N ALA A 245 3.59 -12.62 -13.19
CA ALA A 245 3.88 -11.45 -12.37
C ALA A 245 2.59 -10.62 -12.32
N ALA A 246 1.92 -10.65 -11.17
CA ALA A 246 0.63 -10.01 -10.99
C ALA A 246 0.72 -8.81 -10.05
N PHE A 247 -0.06 -7.77 -10.33
CA PHE A 247 0.04 -6.48 -9.66
C PHE A 247 -1.34 -5.91 -9.32
N ASP A 248 -1.46 -5.21 -8.19
CA ASP A 248 -2.48 -4.16 -8.03
C ASP A 248 -2.13 -2.94 -8.91
N PHE A 249 -3.04 -1.99 -9.05
CA PHE A 249 -2.83 -0.77 -9.82
C PHE A 249 -2.72 0.49 -8.95
N ASP A 250 -3.77 0.83 -8.20
CA ASP A 250 -3.91 2.11 -7.50
C ASP A 250 -3.21 2.05 -6.13
N GLY A 251 -2.05 2.69 -6.00
CA GLY A 251 -1.21 2.58 -4.80
C GLY A 251 -0.08 1.56 -4.93
N CYS A 252 -0.09 0.75 -6.01
CA CYS A 252 0.98 -0.19 -6.34
C CYS A 252 1.79 0.22 -7.57
N LEU A 253 1.17 0.33 -8.74
CA LEU A 253 1.86 0.74 -9.96
C LEU A 253 1.83 2.26 -10.17
N VAL A 254 0.74 2.89 -9.73
CA VAL A 254 0.49 4.32 -9.94
C VAL A 254 -0.09 5.00 -8.70
N ASN A 255 0.22 6.27 -8.54
CA ASN A 255 -0.47 7.19 -7.66
C ASN A 255 -1.71 7.78 -8.35
N THR A 256 -2.90 7.56 -7.78
CA THR A 256 -4.17 8.11 -8.31
C THR A 256 -4.89 9.06 -7.35
N SER A 257 -4.15 9.60 -6.35
CA SER A 257 -4.69 10.47 -5.30
C SER A 257 -5.44 11.70 -5.84
N VAL A 258 -6.67 11.83 -5.35
CA VAL A 258 -7.84 12.52 -5.91
C VAL A 258 -7.88 14.04 -5.69
N LYS A 259 -6.92 14.78 -6.25
CA LYS A 259 -7.16 16.21 -6.59
C LYS A 259 -7.62 16.40 -8.03
N ARG A 260 -7.34 15.42 -8.88
CA ARG A 260 -7.72 15.38 -10.29
C ARG A 260 -8.54 14.12 -10.55
N VAL A 261 -9.55 14.23 -11.40
CA VAL A 261 -10.36 13.11 -11.88
C VAL A 261 -10.19 13.08 -13.40
N GLY A 262 -10.08 11.89 -13.96
CA GLY A 262 -9.96 11.73 -15.41
C GLY A 262 -9.01 10.59 -15.82
N PRO A 263 -8.93 10.36 -17.14
CA PRO A 263 -8.07 9.32 -17.73
C PRO A 263 -6.58 9.58 -17.48
N ASP A 264 -6.17 10.84 -17.40
CA ASP A 264 -4.75 11.22 -17.22
C ASP A 264 -4.40 11.59 -15.76
N ALA A 265 -5.32 11.34 -14.82
CA ALA A 265 -5.15 11.68 -13.42
C ALA A 265 -4.35 10.60 -12.66
N TRP A 266 -3.10 10.38 -13.09
CA TRP A 266 -2.20 9.41 -12.49
C TRP A 266 -0.73 9.84 -12.65
N SER A 267 0.14 9.22 -11.85
CA SER A 267 1.60 9.29 -11.99
C SER A 267 2.19 7.95 -11.53
N LEU A 268 3.38 7.59 -11.98
CA LEU A 268 4.05 6.38 -11.48
C LEU A 268 4.20 6.45 -9.95
N LEU A 269 4.06 5.30 -9.28
CA LEU A 269 4.42 5.21 -7.85
C LEU A 269 5.94 5.36 -7.68
N TYR A 270 6.70 4.60 -8.47
CA TYR A 270 8.16 4.67 -8.56
C TYR A 270 8.63 4.80 -10.03
N PRO A 271 9.67 5.59 -10.32
CA PRO A 271 10.19 5.75 -11.68
C PRO A 271 10.73 4.44 -12.32
N SER A 272 11.15 3.48 -11.51
CA SER A 272 11.72 2.18 -11.91
C SER A 272 10.70 1.20 -12.49
N ILE A 273 9.40 1.40 -12.24
CA ILE A 273 8.32 0.46 -12.57
C ILE A 273 8.33 0.05 -14.05
N PRO A 274 8.36 0.97 -15.04
CA PRO A 274 8.33 0.58 -16.45
C PRO A 274 9.49 -0.33 -16.83
N GLU A 275 10.69 -0.07 -16.32
CA GLU A 275 11.88 -0.86 -16.62
C GLU A 275 11.79 -2.25 -15.98
N LYS A 276 11.39 -2.33 -14.71
CA LYS A 276 11.20 -3.61 -14.00
C LYS A 276 10.14 -4.48 -14.69
N LEU A 277 9.02 -3.90 -15.12
CA LEU A 277 7.97 -4.64 -15.84
C LEU A 277 8.46 -5.14 -17.21
N ARG A 278 9.18 -4.32 -17.98
CA ARG A 278 9.79 -4.78 -19.24
C ARG A 278 10.75 -5.93 -19.01
N LYS A 279 11.63 -5.84 -18.00
CA LYS A 279 12.57 -6.91 -17.65
C LYS A 279 11.85 -8.22 -17.31
N LEU A 280 10.77 -8.17 -16.52
CA LEU A 280 9.96 -9.35 -16.22
C LEU A 280 9.36 -9.96 -17.49
N TYR A 281 8.86 -9.11 -18.39
CA TYR A 281 8.33 -9.57 -19.66
C TYR A 281 9.41 -10.26 -20.51
N ASP A 282 10.61 -9.68 -20.60
CA ASP A 282 11.75 -10.27 -21.31
C ASP A 282 12.22 -11.59 -20.67
N GLU A 283 12.06 -11.73 -19.36
CA GLU A 283 12.29 -12.98 -18.63
C GLU A 283 11.18 -14.01 -18.86
N GLY A 284 10.14 -13.70 -19.62
CA GLY A 284 9.05 -14.62 -19.97
C GLY A 284 7.91 -14.67 -18.95
N TYR A 285 7.77 -13.66 -18.10
CA TYR A 285 6.57 -13.52 -17.27
C TYR A 285 5.40 -12.98 -18.07
N LYS A 286 4.22 -13.54 -17.85
CA LYS A 286 2.98 -12.88 -18.21
C LYS A 286 2.67 -11.81 -17.16
N LEU A 287 2.55 -10.57 -17.60
CA LEU A 287 2.20 -9.45 -16.75
C LEU A 287 0.68 -9.33 -16.63
N VAL A 288 0.16 -9.30 -15.39
CA VAL A 288 -1.28 -9.20 -15.12
C VAL A 288 -1.57 -8.11 -14.08
N ILE A 289 -2.59 -7.29 -14.31
CA ILE A 289 -3.10 -6.33 -13.34
C ILE A 289 -4.47 -6.82 -12.85
N PHE A 290 -4.62 -6.91 -11.53
CA PHE A 290 -5.88 -7.19 -10.84
C PHE A 290 -6.24 -6.00 -9.97
N THR A 291 -7.30 -5.25 -10.32
CA THR A 291 -7.69 -4.03 -9.61
C THR A 291 -9.16 -4.04 -9.20
N ASN A 292 -9.46 -3.47 -8.04
CA ASN A 292 -10.80 -3.33 -7.47
C ASN A 292 -11.35 -1.93 -7.74
N GLU A 293 -12.40 -1.77 -8.56
CA GLU A 293 -12.96 -0.45 -8.92
C GLU A 293 -14.47 -0.34 -8.65
N SER A 294 -14.84 -0.31 -7.37
CA SER A 294 -16.26 -0.31 -6.97
C SER A 294 -17.03 0.96 -7.37
N ASN A 295 -16.35 2.05 -7.76
CA ASN A 295 -17.02 3.26 -8.20
C ASN A 295 -17.78 3.05 -9.52
N ILE A 296 -17.31 2.14 -10.39
CA ILE A 296 -18.02 1.79 -11.63
C ILE A 296 -19.41 1.24 -11.30
N GLU A 297 -19.54 0.40 -10.27
CA GLU A 297 -20.84 -0.12 -9.86
C GLU A 297 -21.66 0.92 -9.08
N ARG A 298 -21.03 1.64 -8.14
CA ARG A 298 -21.70 2.61 -7.26
C ARG A 298 -22.25 3.82 -8.01
N TRP A 299 -21.51 4.34 -8.99
CA TRP A 299 -21.83 5.61 -9.64
C TRP A 299 -22.74 5.42 -10.86
N LYS A 300 -23.94 4.88 -10.66
CA LYS A 300 -24.87 4.53 -11.76
C LYS A 300 -25.07 5.65 -12.79
N LYS A 301 -25.31 6.90 -12.35
CA LYS A 301 -25.51 8.06 -13.25
C LYS A 301 -24.23 8.60 -13.90
N LYS A 302 -23.06 8.18 -13.42
CA LYS A 302 -21.74 8.60 -13.91
C LYS A 302 -20.88 7.41 -14.29
N ARG A 303 -21.50 6.27 -14.61
CA ARG A 303 -20.79 5.00 -14.82
C ARG A 303 -19.82 5.12 -15.98
N GLN A 304 -20.25 5.70 -17.10
CA GLN A 304 -19.39 5.96 -18.24
C GLN A 304 -18.14 6.77 -17.84
N VAL A 305 -18.30 7.84 -17.06
CA VAL A 305 -17.17 8.66 -16.58
C VAL A 305 -16.22 7.86 -15.69
N ALA A 306 -16.74 6.98 -14.82
CA ALA A 306 -15.92 6.11 -13.99
C ALA A 306 -15.13 5.10 -14.83
N VAL A 307 -15.79 4.47 -15.81
CA VAL A 307 -15.17 3.55 -16.78
C VAL A 307 -14.09 4.27 -17.58
N ASP A 308 -14.42 5.38 -18.25
CA ASP A 308 -13.48 6.14 -19.07
C ASP A 308 -12.26 6.59 -18.25
N SER A 309 -12.49 7.03 -17.01
CA SER A 309 -11.40 7.43 -16.13
C SER A 309 -10.49 6.25 -15.76
N LYS A 310 -11.02 5.06 -15.48
CA LYS A 310 -10.20 3.90 -15.10
C LYS A 310 -9.48 3.32 -16.31
N LEU A 311 -10.20 3.09 -17.41
CA LEU A 311 -9.62 2.55 -18.64
C LEU A 311 -8.56 3.49 -19.22
N GLY A 312 -8.79 4.82 -19.18
CA GLY A 312 -7.80 5.78 -19.64
C GLY A 312 -6.49 5.75 -18.85
N ARG A 313 -6.55 5.60 -17.52
CA ARG A 313 -5.34 5.47 -16.68
C ARG A 313 -4.58 4.19 -17.00
N LEU A 314 -5.29 3.07 -17.13
CA LEU A 314 -4.71 1.77 -17.47
C LEU A 314 -4.08 1.81 -18.87
N ASN A 315 -4.78 2.32 -19.87
CA ASN A 315 -4.26 2.45 -21.24
C ASN A 315 -3.02 3.37 -21.28
N GLY A 316 -3.05 4.49 -20.57
CA GLY A 316 -1.92 5.40 -20.45
C GLY A 316 -0.71 4.73 -19.80
N PHE A 317 -0.93 3.94 -18.75
CA PHE A 317 0.11 3.18 -18.08
C PHE A 317 0.70 2.08 -18.98
N ILE A 318 -0.14 1.25 -19.62
CA ILE A 318 0.31 0.19 -20.52
C ILE A 318 1.16 0.77 -21.66
N LYS A 319 0.72 1.88 -22.25
CA LYS A 319 1.47 2.60 -23.27
C LYS A 319 2.84 3.09 -22.77
N LEU A 320 2.93 3.54 -21.52
CA LEU A 320 4.18 3.99 -20.91
C LEU A 320 5.16 2.83 -20.65
N VAL A 321 4.64 1.68 -20.18
CA VAL A 321 5.46 0.49 -19.94
C VAL A 321 5.97 -0.10 -21.25
N ASN A 322 5.13 -0.08 -22.29
CA ASN A 322 5.42 -0.52 -23.65
C ASN A 322 5.75 -2.03 -23.76
N VAL A 323 5.06 -2.85 -22.96
CA VAL A 323 4.93 -4.30 -23.17
C VAL A 323 3.47 -4.72 -22.93
N PRO A 324 3.00 -5.85 -23.48
CA PRO A 324 1.65 -6.35 -23.27
C PRO A 324 1.37 -6.66 -21.79
N ILE A 325 0.23 -6.19 -21.28
CA ILE A 325 -0.23 -6.44 -19.91
C ILE A 325 -1.71 -6.83 -19.96
N GLN A 326 -2.07 -7.96 -19.37
CA GLN A 326 -3.47 -8.35 -19.24
C GLN A 326 -4.09 -7.68 -18.02
N VAL A 327 -5.32 -7.16 -18.13
CA VAL A 327 -5.95 -6.40 -17.04
C VAL A 327 -7.31 -6.98 -16.71
N PHE A 328 -7.60 -7.07 -15.41
CA PHE A 328 -8.90 -7.42 -14.85
C PHE A 328 -9.31 -6.38 -13.80
N ILE A 329 -10.55 -5.91 -13.92
CA ILE A 329 -11.14 -4.87 -13.08
C ILE A 329 -12.40 -5.45 -12.44
N ALA A 330 -12.35 -5.71 -11.13
CA ALA A 330 -13.54 -6.09 -10.37
C ALA A 330 -14.38 -4.86 -10.06
N CYS A 331 -15.54 -4.76 -10.69
CA CYS A 331 -16.40 -3.58 -10.58
C CYS A 331 -17.39 -3.69 -9.42
N GLY A 332 -17.72 -4.88 -8.93
CA GLY A 332 -18.71 -5.07 -7.87
C GLY A 332 -18.26 -4.59 -6.49
N VAL A 333 -19.16 -4.70 -5.53
CA VAL A 333 -19.04 -4.13 -4.18
C VAL A 333 -18.81 -5.23 -3.14
N SER A 334 -17.97 -4.97 -2.14
CA SER A 334 -17.68 -5.96 -1.08
C SER A 334 -18.85 -6.19 -0.12
N LYS A 335 -19.79 -5.24 -0.02
CA LYS A 335 -20.96 -5.38 0.85
C LYS A 335 -22.23 -5.17 0.03
N PRO A 336 -23.02 -6.22 -0.18
CA PRO A 336 -24.30 -6.09 -0.83
C PRO A 336 -25.24 -5.25 0.03
N THR A 337 -25.88 -4.23 -0.55
CA THR A 337 -27.03 -3.58 0.10
C THR A 337 -28.20 -4.56 0.02
N SER A 338 -28.40 -5.34 1.09
CA SER A 338 -29.45 -6.36 1.30
C SER A 338 -29.61 -7.41 0.19
N GLY A 339 -29.24 -8.67 0.50
CA GLY A 339 -29.66 -9.86 -0.26
C GLY A 339 -28.85 -10.21 -1.52
N LEU A 340 -27.90 -9.37 -1.96
CA LEU A 340 -26.91 -9.79 -2.95
C LEU A 340 -25.80 -10.59 -2.26
N ALA A 341 -25.09 -11.45 -3.00
CA ALA A 341 -23.86 -12.08 -2.54
C ALA A 341 -22.68 -11.09 -2.67
N GLU A 342 -21.60 -11.31 -1.92
CA GLU A 342 -20.34 -10.60 -2.16
C GLU A 342 -19.83 -10.90 -3.58
N ASP A 343 -19.19 -9.91 -4.21
CA ASP A 343 -18.66 -10.07 -5.56
C ASP A 343 -17.47 -11.06 -5.58
N PRO A 344 -17.60 -12.25 -6.21
CA PRO A 344 -16.56 -13.29 -6.17
C PRO A 344 -15.29 -12.88 -6.93
N TYR A 345 -15.37 -11.85 -7.77
CA TYR A 345 -14.21 -11.32 -8.49
C TYR A 345 -13.47 -10.24 -7.71
N ARG A 346 -14.07 -9.69 -6.66
CA ARG A 346 -13.46 -8.59 -5.89
C ARG A 346 -12.44 -9.14 -4.90
N LYS A 347 -11.19 -8.66 -4.99
CA LYS A 347 -10.14 -9.00 -4.01
C LYS A 347 -10.65 -8.69 -2.59
N PRO A 348 -10.50 -9.61 -1.63
CA PRO A 348 -9.57 -10.75 -1.63
C PRO A 348 -10.06 -12.04 -2.29
N LYS A 349 -11.28 -12.10 -2.85
CA LYS A 349 -11.76 -13.29 -3.57
C LYS A 349 -10.97 -13.52 -4.85
N THR A 350 -10.84 -14.78 -5.24
CA THR A 350 -9.94 -15.26 -6.31
C THR A 350 -10.55 -15.24 -7.71
N GLY A 351 -11.79 -14.76 -7.88
CA GLY A 351 -12.52 -14.90 -9.13
C GLY A 351 -11.82 -14.32 -10.36
N MET A 352 -11.16 -13.15 -10.24
CA MET A 352 -10.38 -12.61 -11.37
C MET A 352 -9.19 -13.52 -11.74
N TRP A 353 -8.50 -14.10 -10.75
CA TRP A 353 -7.41 -15.04 -10.98
C TRP A 353 -7.91 -16.31 -11.67
N ASN A 354 -9.02 -16.88 -11.18
CA ASN A 354 -9.61 -18.10 -11.73
C ASN A 354 -10.02 -17.90 -13.19
N VAL A 355 -10.59 -16.75 -13.54
CA VAL A 355 -10.90 -16.40 -14.95
C VAL A 355 -9.62 -16.37 -15.78
N MET A 356 -8.58 -15.69 -15.30
CA MET A 356 -7.30 -15.58 -16.01
C MET A 356 -6.66 -16.96 -16.24
N ALA A 357 -6.48 -17.72 -15.17
CA ALA A 357 -5.80 -19.01 -15.19
C ALA A 357 -6.54 -20.04 -16.05
N LYS A 358 -7.85 -20.16 -15.88
CA LYS A 358 -8.67 -21.20 -16.55
C LYS A 358 -8.94 -20.89 -18.01
N TYR A 359 -9.22 -19.62 -18.35
CA TYR A 359 -9.74 -19.28 -19.69
C TYR A 359 -8.81 -18.44 -20.53
N LEU A 360 -7.89 -17.70 -19.90
CA LEU A 360 -7.09 -16.71 -20.59
C LEU A 360 -5.59 -17.01 -20.52
N ASN A 361 -5.18 -18.21 -20.10
CA ASN A 361 -3.79 -18.68 -20.06
C ASN A 361 -3.51 -19.92 -20.93
N SER A 362 -4.35 -20.20 -21.94
CA SER A 362 -4.20 -21.33 -22.88
C SER A 362 -4.01 -22.71 -22.23
N GLY A 363 -4.53 -22.92 -21.01
CA GLY A 363 -4.37 -24.18 -20.27
C GLY A 363 -2.95 -24.45 -19.77
N ILE A 364 -2.04 -23.48 -19.84
CA ILE A 364 -0.69 -23.60 -19.30
C ILE A 364 -0.77 -23.59 -17.77
N SER A 365 -0.24 -24.65 -17.15
CA SER A 365 -0.11 -24.74 -15.70
C SER A 365 0.80 -23.65 -15.16
N ILE A 366 0.37 -22.98 -14.10
CA ILE A 366 1.10 -21.87 -13.48
C ILE A 366 2.07 -22.45 -12.44
N ASP A 367 3.34 -22.07 -12.55
CA ASP A 367 4.39 -22.34 -11.58
C ASP A 367 4.24 -21.33 -10.43
N MET A 368 3.60 -21.78 -9.35
CA MET A 368 3.27 -20.95 -8.18
C MET A 368 4.51 -20.46 -7.43
N ASP A 369 5.60 -21.24 -7.44
CA ASP A 369 6.85 -20.88 -6.77
C ASP A 369 7.58 -19.73 -7.49
N LYS A 370 7.41 -19.65 -8.81
CA LYS A 370 7.97 -18.56 -9.62
C LYS A 370 7.00 -17.39 -9.79
N SER A 371 5.73 -17.56 -9.47
CA SER A 371 4.71 -16.52 -9.64
C SER A 371 4.51 -15.70 -8.37
N PHE A 372 4.13 -14.44 -8.51
CA PHE A 372 3.99 -13.54 -7.37
C PHE A 372 2.93 -12.46 -7.60
N TYR A 373 2.49 -11.86 -6.50
CA TYR A 373 1.58 -10.71 -6.47
C TYR A 373 2.23 -9.52 -5.75
N VAL A 374 2.10 -8.33 -6.32
CA VAL A 374 2.56 -7.07 -5.68
C VAL A 374 1.36 -6.15 -5.45
N GLY A 375 1.16 -5.67 -4.22
CA GLY A 375 0.03 -4.78 -3.90
C GLY A 375 0.22 -4.01 -2.59
N ASP A 376 -0.42 -2.86 -2.45
CA ASP A 376 -0.27 -1.98 -1.28
C ASP A 376 -1.22 -2.35 -0.14
N ALA A 377 -2.34 -3.03 -0.43
CA ALA A 377 -3.33 -3.40 0.57
C ALA A 377 -2.90 -4.64 1.37
N ALA A 378 -1.91 -4.47 2.24
CA ALA A 378 -1.29 -5.54 3.04
C ALA A 378 -1.75 -5.59 4.50
N GLY A 379 -2.74 -4.78 4.90
CA GLY A 379 -3.29 -4.78 6.25
C GLY A 379 -2.41 -4.11 7.31
N ARG A 380 -1.44 -3.29 6.90
CA ARG A 380 -0.59 -2.50 7.82
C ARG A 380 -1.38 -1.33 8.42
N ILE A 381 -0.85 -0.70 9.47
CA ILE A 381 -1.51 0.39 10.23
C ILE A 381 -2.07 1.52 9.35
N ASN A 382 -1.41 1.83 8.23
CA ASN A 382 -1.82 2.90 7.32
C ASN A 382 -2.41 2.40 5.99
N ASP A 383 -2.55 1.09 5.82
CA ASP A 383 -3.16 0.53 4.61
C ASP A 383 -4.68 0.72 4.67
N HIS A 384 -5.26 0.99 3.51
CA HIS A 384 -6.70 1.20 3.39
C HIS A 384 -7.49 -0.12 3.52
N SER A 385 -6.84 -1.26 3.28
CA SER A 385 -7.38 -2.62 3.43
C SER A 385 -6.26 -3.66 3.46
N ASP A 386 -6.63 -4.94 3.61
CA ASP A 386 -5.77 -6.12 3.51
C ASP A 386 -6.10 -7.00 2.28
N ALA A 387 -6.75 -6.40 1.28
CA ALA A 387 -7.31 -7.13 0.15
C ALA A 387 -6.25 -7.80 -0.73
N ASP A 388 -5.07 -7.19 -0.88
CA ASP A 388 -4.02 -7.68 -1.77
C ASP A 388 -3.26 -8.85 -1.16
N ILE A 389 -2.87 -8.73 0.11
CA ILE A 389 -2.20 -9.83 0.83
C ILE A 389 -3.12 -11.05 0.94
N LYS A 390 -4.40 -10.84 1.25
CA LYS A 390 -5.38 -11.92 1.33
C LYS A 390 -5.69 -12.54 -0.03
N PHE A 391 -5.71 -11.75 -1.10
CA PHE A 391 -5.85 -12.26 -2.47
C PHE A 391 -4.68 -13.18 -2.83
N ALA A 392 -3.44 -12.75 -2.58
CA ALA A 392 -2.26 -13.55 -2.82
C ALA A 392 -2.25 -14.84 -1.98
N GLN A 393 -2.59 -14.75 -0.69
CA GLN A 393 -2.69 -15.90 0.20
C GLN A 393 -3.74 -16.91 -0.25
N ALA A 394 -4.93 -16.45 -0.65
CA ALA A 394 -6.01 -17.33 -1.10
C ALA A 394 -5.65 -18.08 -2.39
N ILE A 395 -4.76 -17.53 -3.22
CA ILE A 395 -4.27 -18.17 -4.46
C ILE A 395 -3.03 -19.05 -4.18
N GLY A 396 -2.28 -18.78 -3.11
CA GLY A 396 -0.97 -19.39 -2.86
C GLY A 396 0.18 -18.70 -3.60
N LEU A 397 0.06 -17.41 -3.91
CA LEU A 397 1.13 -16.62 -4.52
C LEU A 397 2.05 -16.03 -3.47
N LYS A 398 3.34 -15.93 -3.82
CA LYS A 398 4.28 -15.09 -3.07
C LYS A 398 3.83 -13.62 -3.14
N PHE A 399 3.81 -12.93 -2.01
CA PHE A 399 3.39 -11.54 -1.91
C PHE A 399 4.57 -10.59 -1.69
N HIS A 400 4.53 -9.42 -2.32
CA HIS A 400 5.50 -8.35 -2.16
C HIS A 400 4.82 -6.99 -1.99
N LEU A 401 5.42 -6.11 -1.19
CA LEU A 401 4.99 -4.72 -1.12
C LEU A 401 5.60 -3.90 -2.28
N PRO A 402 4.91 -2.85 -2.76
CA PRO A 402 5.43 -2.01 -3.84
C PRO A 402 6.76 -1.34 -3.50
N GLU A 403 6.92 -0.84 -2.28
CA GLU A 403 8.19 -0.27 -1.79
C GLU A 403 9.33 -1.28 -1.78
N GLU A 404 9.07 -2.53 -1.36
CA GLU A 404 10.10 -3.57 -1.35
C GLU A 404 10.48 -4.01 -2.75
N TYR A 405 9.52 -4.01 -3.67
CA TYR A 405 9.71 -4.54 -5.01
C TYR A 405 10.27 -3.50 -5.99
N PHE A 406 9.84 -2.23 -5.89
CA PHE A 406 10.12 -1.20 -6.89
C PHE A 406 11.06 -0.09 -6.43
N GLN A 407 11.25 0.15 -5.13
CA GLN A 407 11.95 1.36 -4.66
C GLN A 407 13.45 1.42 -5.04
N GLU A 408 14.05 0.28 -5.39
CA GLU A 408 15.42 0.19 -5.93
C GLU A 408 15.52 0.55 -7.41
#